data_AF-A0AAF0DEH4-F1
#
_entry.id   AF-A0AAF0DEH4-F1
#
_cell.length_a   1.000
_cell.length_b   1.000
_cell.length_c   1.000
_cell.angle_alpha   90.00
_cell.angle_beta   90.00
_cell.angle_gamma   90.00
#
_symmetry.space_group_name_H-M   'P 1'
#
loop_
_entity.id
_entity.type
_entity.pdbx_description
1 polymer ?
#
loop_
_entity_poly.entity_id
_entity_poly.type
_entity_poly.pdbx_seq_one_letter_code
_entity_poly.pdbx_strand_id
1 'polypeptide(L)'
;MDERGLSAPRILIQMAHDMQPALAEVPVSGVGSTFKWSEGLEAVRRTIISQDSTTTLPLLSQGPTRQALKRIALQQIAASEARPQEHKKPLKVHGAIPLEDLPPARPVSSKESKNLKNVFEQLKNKPYWTRDPYISMQATTAEDLLIGISGKITISPIDADDTTLSCIIASNELLWDTGSHITAISRDLIDSKTIEYMHSSDYATYRLPDDSFVCQADAILAFTNTFINVPILARIIDLDRMPNRRSGVLLGQLTFIDSLYYEMAPRAFLRAQGINVSEDMYGEIKIKGHIDTIDDCVTKF
;
A
#
# COMPACT_ATOMS: atom_id res chain seq x y z
N MET A 1 9.33 -31.49 26.07
CA MET A 1 10.39 -30.67 25.44
C MET A 1 11.19 -31.61 24.56
N ASP A 2 11.01 -31.50 23.24
CA ASP A 2 11.57 -32.44 22.26
C ASP A 2 12.91 -31.84 21.79
N GLU A 3 14.03 -32.29 22.38
CA GLU A 3 15.39 -31.89 21.99
C GLU A 3 15.76 -32.51 20.64
N ARG A 4 15.18 -32.02 19.55
CA ARG A 4 15.67 -32.36 18.21
C ARG A 4 16.87 -31.48 17.88
N GLY A 5 18.05 -31.96 18.26
CA GLY A 5 19.33 -31.33 17.95
C GLY A 5 19.51 -31.07 16.45
N LEU A 6 20.16 -29.94 16.13
CA LEU A 6 20.58 -29.61 14.77
C LEU A 6 21.50 -30.71 14.21
N SER A 7 21.24 -31.18 13.00
CA SER A 7 22.07 -32.24 12.40
C SER A 7 23.44 -31.72 11.97
N ALA A 8 24.49 -32.48 12.26
CA ALA A 8 25.87 -32.13 11.93
C ALA A 8 26.10 -31.71 10.47
N PRO A 9 25.48 -32.34 9.44
CA PRO A 9 25.64 -31.90 8.05
C PRO A 9 25.14 -30.47 7.78
N ARG A 10 24.09 -30.03 8.48
CA ARG A 10 23.52 -28.69 8.28
C ARG A 10 24.40 -27.60 8.88
N ILE A 11 24.95 -27.88 10.06
CA ILE A 11 25.90 -26.98 10.71
C ILE A 11 27.10 -26.77 9.78
N LEU A 12 27.64 -27.86 9.23
CA LEU A 12 28.77 -27.81 8.30
C LEU A 12 28.46 -27.04 7.00
N ILE A 13 27.26 -27.19 6.43
CA ILE A 13 26.86 -26.46 5.21
C ILE A 13 26.74 -24.95 5.49
N GLN A 14 26.09 -24.55 6.58
CA GLN A 14 25.93 -23.13 6.92
C GLN A 14 27.29 -22.48 7.22
N MET A 15 28.13 -23.17 8.00
CA MET A 15 29.49 -22.72 8.26
C MET A 15 30.28 -22.56 6.95
N ALA A 16 30.23 -23.54 6.05
CA ALA A 16 30.93 -23.46 4.78
C ALA A 16 30.48 -22.25 3.92
N HIS A 17 29.18 -21.96 3.90
CA HIS A 17 28.63 -20.82 3.18
C HIS A 17 29.08 -19.47 3.78
N ASP A 18 29.01 -19.33 5.11
CA ASP A 18 29.39 -18.09 5.81
C ASP A 18 30.90 -17.84 5.75
N MET A 19 31.69 -18.90 5.70
CA MET A 19 33.15 -18.85 5.61
C MET A 19 33.67 -18.61 4.18
N GLN A 20 32.85 -18.89 3.15
CA GLN A 20 33.26 -18.81 1.75
C GLN A 20 33.86 -17.44 1.35
N PRO A 21 33.31 -16.28 1.75
CA PRO A 21 33.86 -14.98 1.40
C PRO A 21 35.20 -14.69 2.09
N ALA A 22 35.39 -15.21 3.31
CA ALA A 22 36.58 -14.95 4.13
C ALA A 22 37.76 -15.90 3.79
N LEU A 23 37.47 -17.07 3.22
CA LEU A 23 38.43 -18.13 2.97
C LEU A 23 38.73 -18.39 1.48
N ALA A 24 38.13 -17.61 0.56
CA ALA A 24 38.24 -17.83 -0.88
C ALA A 24 39.69 -17.90 -1.41
N GLU A 25 40.64 -17.26 -0.72
CA GLU A 25 42.06 -17.21 -1.12
C GLU A 25 43.02 -17.83 -0.09
N VAL A 26 42.51 -18.50 0.95
CA VAL A 26 43.38 -19.03 2.02
C VAL A 26 43.80 -20.47 1.70
N PRO A 27 45.09 -20.74 1.39
CA PRO A 27 45.53 -22.07 1.05
C PRO A 27 45.57 -22.99 2.28
N VAL A 28 44.92 -24.14 2.18
CA VAL A 28 45.02 -25.20 3.20
C VAL A 28 46.23 -26.07 2.87
N SER A 29 47.28 -26.00 3.69
CA SER A 29 48.50 -26.80 3.52
C SER A 29 48.44 -28.12 4.30
N GLY A 30 49.13 -29.15 3.82
CA GLY A 30 49.36 -30.39 4.59
C GLY A 30 48.27 -31.46 4.47
N VAL A 31 47.44 -31.37 3.43
CA VAL A 31 46.40 -32.37 3.14
C VAL A 31 46.70 -33.00 1.77
N GLY A 32 46.84 -34.33 1.72
CA GLY A 32 47.06 -35.06 0.47
C GLY A 32 45.80 -35.12 -0.41
N SER A 33 45.90 -35.68 -1.61
CA SER A 33 44.75 -35.92 -2.50
C SER A 33 43.72 -36.90 -1.91
N THR A 34 44.06 -37.59 -0.83
CA THR A 34 43.17 -38.45 -0.05
C THR A 34 43.53 -38.32 1.43
N PHE A 35 42.54 -38.05 2.28
CA PHE A 35 42.72 -37.79 3.72
C PHE A 35 41.47 -38.19 4.49
N LYS A 36 41.58 -38.39 5.81
CA LYS A 36 40.43 -38.67 6.69
C LYS A 36 39.68 -37.38 7.02
N TRP A 37 38.37 -37.46 7.25
CA TRP A 37 37.53 -36.32 7.66
C TRP A 37 38.11 -35.51 8.82
N SER A 38 38.68 -36.19 9.83
CA SER A 38 39.33 -35.57 10.98
C SER A 38 40.58 -34.77 10.59
N GLU A 39 41.36 -35.24 9.61
CA GLU A 39 42.56 -34.58 9.13
C GLU A 39 42.21 -33.31 8.35
N GLY A 40 41.14 -33.37 7.54
CA GLY A 40 40.62 -32.20 6.82
C GLY A 40 40.07 -31.13 7.75
N LEU A 41 39.24 -31.53 8.73
CA LEU A 41 38.67 -30.60 9.71
C LEU A 41 39.76 -29.93 10.56
N GLU A 42 40.80 -30.67 10.94
CA GLU A 42 41.92 -30.12 11.71
C GLU A 42 42.78 -29.16 10.87
N ALA A 43 42.99 -29.45 9.58
CA ALA A 43 43.68 -28.54 8.67
C ALA A 43 42.90 -27.23 8.48
N VAL A 44 41.59 -27.33 8.24
CA VAL A 44 40.65 -26.19 8.15
C VAL A 44 40.66 -25.39 9.46
N ARG A 45 40.58 -26.06 10.62
CA ARG A 45 40.65 -25.42 11.94
C ARG A 45 41.92 -24.61 12.14
N ARG A 46 43.10 -25.16 11.81
CA ARG A 46 44.38 -24.44 11.93
C ARG A 46 44.42 -23.19 11.06
N THR A 47 43.77 -23.22 9.91
CA THR A 47 43.69 -22.10 8.97
C THR A 47 42.75 -20.99 9.45
N ILE A 48 41.64 -21.35 10.11
CA ILE A 48 40.55 -20.41 10.45
C ILE A 48 40.66 -19.84 11.86
N ILE A 49 41.49 -20.40 12.74
CA ILE A 49 41.65 -19.96 14.14
C ILE A 49 41.95 -18.44 14.29
N SER A 50 42.54 -17.79 13.28
CA SER A 50 42.81 -16.35 13.28
C SER A 50 41.66 -15.47 12.76
N GLN A 51 40.59 -16.06 12.23
CA GLN A 51 39.43 -15.38 11.63
C GLN A 51 38.13 -15.64 12.42
N ASP A 52 38.23 -15.71 13.75
CA ASP A 52 37.11 -16.05 14.63
C ASP A 52 35.91 -15.10 14.40
N SER A 53 34.82 -15.64 13.88
CA SER A 53 33.61 -14.91 13.50
C SER A 53 32.38 -15.73 13.81
N THR A 54 31.27 -15.07 14.12
CA THR A 54 30.03 -15.74 14.53
C THR A 54 29.18 -16.12 13.33
N THR A 55 28.83 -17.40 13.20
CA THR A 55 27.76 -17.89 12.31
C THR A 55 26.43 -17.83 13.06
N THR A 56 25.38 -17.32 12.43
CA THR A 56 24.01 -17.42 12.96
C THR A 56 23.30 -18.56 12.26
N LEU A 57 22.92 -19.60 13.01
CA LEU A 57 22.07 -20.65 12.44
C LEU A 57 20.63 -20.13 12.37
N PRO A 58 19.98 -20.13 11.19
CA PRO A 58 18.58 -19.77 11.11
C PRO A 58 17.78 -20.75 11.98
N LEU A 59 17.06 -20.21 12.97
CA LEU A 59 16.04 -20.95 13.69
C LEU A 59 15.02 -21.43 12.66
N LEU A 60 15.01 -22.74 12.39
CA LEU A 60 14.02 -23.34 11.51
C LEU A 60 12.63 -22.98 12.06
N SER A 61 11.79 -22.34 11.24
CA SER A 61 10.35 -22.46 11.43
C SER A 61 10.08 -23.96 11.47
N GLN A 62 9.65 -24.48 12.62
CA GLN A 62 9.60 -25.91 12.84
C GLN A 62 8.72 -26.59 11.76
N GLY A 63 8.94 -27.87 11.46
CA GLY A 63 8.13 -28.64 10.51
C GLY A 63 6.60 -28.42 10.60
N PRO A 64 6.00 -28.23 11.80
CA PRO A 64 4.60 -27.83 11.97
C PRO A 64 4.25 -26.49 11.30
N THR A 65 5.13 -25.50 11.35
CA THR A 65 4.94 -24.17 10.73
C THR A 65 4.90 -24.28 9.22
N ARG A 66 5.79 -25.09 8.60
CA ARG A 66 5.79 -25.27 7.14
C ARG A 66 4.55 -26.00 6.63
N GLN A 67 4.07 -27.00 7.37
CA GLN A 67 2.81 -27.69 7.04
C GLN A 67 1.59 -26.80 7.26
N ALA A 68 1.58 -25.98 8.31
CA ALA A 68 0.54 -24.99 8.56
C ALA A 68 0.50 -23.94 7.43
N LEU A 69 1.64 -23.39 7.02
CA LEU A 69 1.75 -22.45 5.90
C LEU A 69 1.28 -23.09 4.58
N LYS A 70 1.66 -24.35 4.31
CA LYS A 70 1.17 -25.08 3.13
C LYS A 70 -0.36 -25.25 3.15
N ARG A 71 -0.95 -25.54 4.31
CA ARG A 71 -2.40 -25.68 4.46
C ARG A 71 -3.10 -24.33 4.22
N ILE A 72 -2.58 -23.24 4.79
CA ILE A 72 -3.09 -21.88 4.58
C ILE A 72 -3.05 -21.52 3.09
N ALA A 73 -1.92 -21.76 2.42
CA ALA A 73 -1.77 -21.48 0.99
C ALA A 73 -2.79 -22.26 0.12
N LEU A 74 -2.97 -23.56 0.39
CA LEU A 74 -3.94 -24.39 -0.34
C LEU A 74 -5.39 -23.96 -0.08
N GLN A 75 -5.71 -23.53 1.14
CA GLN A 75 -7.02 -22.99 1.48
C GLN A 75 -7.30 -21.67 0.74
N GLN A 76 -6.30 -20.79 0.61
CA GLN A 76 -6.43 -19.54 -0.14
C GLN A 76 -6.67 -19.77 -1.64
N ILE A 77 -5.97 -20.73 -2.25
CA ILE A 77 -6.16 -21.10 -3.67
C ILE A 77 -7.59 -21.61 -3.90
N ALA A 78 -8.03 -22.59 -3.11
CA ALA A 78 -9.38 -23.12 -3.22
C ALA A 78 -10.47 -22.07 -2.96
N ALA A 79 -10.20 -21.13 -2.05
CA ALA A 79 -11.11 -20.02 -1.74
C ALA A 79 -11.17 -18.97 -2.87
N SER A 80 -10.11 -18.77 -3.66
CA SER A 80 -10.14 -17.81 -4.77
C SER A 80 -10.89 -18.37 -5.99
N GLU A 81 -10.80 -19.68 -6.25
CA GLU A 81 -11.44 -20.35 -7.38
C GLU A 81 -12.96 -20.52 -7.21
N ALA A 82 -13.44 -20.65 -5.97
CA ALA A 82 -14.85 -20.94 -5.67
C ALA A 82 -15.74 -19.70 -5.50
N ARG A 83 -15.20 -18.48 -5.57
CA ARG A 83 -15.95 -17.27 -5.19
C ARG A 83 -16.64 -16.62 -6.41
N PRO A 84 -17.98 -16.48 -6.40
CA PRO A 84 -18.64 -15.53 -7.28
C PRO A 84 -18.12 -14.12 -6.99
N GLN A 85 -17.95 -13.30 -8.03
CA GLN A 85 -17.55 -11.89 -7.94
C GLN A 85 -18.68 -11.03 -7.35
N GLU A 86 -19.17 -11.37 -6.16
CA GLU A 86 -20.07 -10.48 -5.44
C GLU A 86 -19.29 -9.29 -4.90
N HIS A 87 -19.81 -8.09 -5.14
CA HIS A 87 -19.28 -6.85 -4.58
C HIS A 87 -19.44 -6.87 -3.07
N LYS A 88 -18.43 -7.39 -2.36
CA LYS A 88 -18.40 -7.29 -0.91
C LYS A 88 -18.16 -5.84 -0.50
N LYS A 89 -18.90 -5.39 0.50
CA LYS A 89 -18.72 -4.05 1.07
C LYS A 89 -17.31 -3.90 1.65
N PRO A 90 -16.65 -2.75 1.46
CA PRO A 90 -15.37 -2.49 2.10
C PRO A 90 -15.50 -2.48 3.62
N LEU A 91 -14.45 -2.92 4.30
CA LEU A 91 -14.35 -2.88 5.74
C LEU A 91 -14.05 -1.46 6.21
N LYS A 92 -14.86 -0.96 7.15
CA LYS A 92 -14.69 0.39 7.67
C LYS A 92 -13.54 0.46 8.66
N VAL A 93 -12.94 1.64 8.80
CA VAL A 93 -11.93 1.89 9.83
C VAL A 93 -12.59 2.02 11.20
N HIS A 94 -12.11 1.22 12.15
CA HIS A 94 -12.52 1.26 13.54
C HIS A 94 -12.11 2.59 14.19
N GLY A 95 -13.06 3.20 14.90
CA GLY A 95 -12.84 4.46 15.61
C GLY A 95 -12.65 5.68 14.72
N ALA A 96 -12.87 5.56 13.40
CA ALA A 96 -12.81 6.71 12.52
C ALA A 96 -13.90 7.74 12.83
N ILE A 97 -13.57 9.02 12.65
CA ILE A 97 -14.51 10.13 12.83
C ILE A 97 -15.69 9.95 11.85
N PRO A 98 -16.95 10.06 12.32
CA PRO A 98 -18.12 9.96 11.46
C PRO A 98 -18.11 11.03 10.34
N LEU A 99 -18.67 10.67 9.18
CA LEU A 99 -18.69 11.55 7.99
C LEU A 99 -19.45 12.86 8.26
N GLU A 100 -20.50 12.79 9.06
CA GLU A 100 -21.31 13.91 9.53
C GLU A 100 -20.51 14.89 10.40
N ASP A 101 -19.52 14.41 11.14
CA ASP A 101 -18.69 15.20 12.04
C ASP A 101 -17.46 15.81 11.36
N LEU A 102 -17.19 15.42 10.10
CA LEU A 102 -16.12 16.02 9.32
C LEU A 102 -16.44 17.48 9.00
N PRO A 103 -15.46 18.40 9.13
CA PRO A 103 -15.66 19.80 8.78
C PRO A 103 -16.04 19.95 7.29
N PRO A 104 -16.59 21.12 6.92
CA PRO A 104 -16.80 21.42 5.52
C PRO A 104 -15.46 21.42 4.77
N ALA A 105 -15.50 21.03 3.50
CA ALA A 105 -14.36 21.17 2.59
C ALA A 105 -13.87 22.62 2.58
N ARG A 106 -12.56 22.80 2.71
CA ARG A 106 -11.94 24.13 2.63
C ARG A 106 -11.67 24.40 1.15
N PRO A 107 -11.91 25.62 0.67
CA PRO A 107 -11.44 26.00 -0.66
C PRO A 107 -9.92 25.85 -0.74
N VAL A 108 -9.44 25.24 -1.83
CA VAL A 108 -8.02 25.13 -2.12
C VAL A 108 -7.47 26.54 -2.31
N SER A 109 -6.44 26.90 -1.55
CA SER A 109 -5.80 28.21 -1.68
C SER A 109 -5.08 28.34 -3.01
N SER A 110 -4.90 29.58 -3.48
CA SER A 110 -4.22 29.83 -4.76
C SER A 110 -2.78 29.30 -4.81
N LYS A 111 -2.12 29.12 -3.66
CA LYS A 111 -0.78 28.52 -3.59
C LYS A 111 -0.84 27.01 -3.86
N GLU A 112 -1.78 26.31 -3.22
CA GLU A 112 -1.99 24.87 -3.35
C GLU A 112 -2.42 24.52 -4.78
N SER A 113 -3.35 25.29 -5.37
CA SER A 113 -3.75 25.12 -6.77
C SER A 113 -2.58 25.31 -7.75
N LYS A 114 -1.74 26.33 -7.55
CA LYS A 114 -0.52 26.51 -8.36
C LYS A 114 0.46 25.34 -8.21
N ASN A 115 0.62 24.82 -7.01
CA ASN A 115 1.49 23.67 -6.75
C ASN A 115 0.95 22.40 -7.43
N LEU A 116 -0.35 22.12 -7.32
CA LEU A 116 -0.99 21.02 -8.02
C LEU A 116 -0.89 21.15 -9.54
N LYS A 117 -1.03 22.36 -10.08
CA LYS A 117 -0.80 22.62 -11.51
C LYS A 117 0.63 22.30 -11.92
N ASN A 118 1.63 22.69 -11.11
CA ASN A 118 3.03 22.33 -11.37
C ASN A 118 3.28 20.82 -11.31
N VAL A 119 2.69 20.14 -10.32
CA VAL A 119 2.76 18.67 -10.20
C VAL A 119 2.12 18.01 -11.42
N PHE A 120 0.95 18.48 -11.87
CA PHE A 120 0.32 18.01 -13.11
C PHE A 120 1.24 18.19 -14.31
N GLU A 121 1.82 19.38 -14.50
CA GLU A 121 2.72 19.67 -15.62
C GLU A 121 3.96 18.75 -15.66
N GLN A 122 4.50 18.38 -14.48
CA GLN A 122 5.60 17.42 -14.38
C GLN A 122 5.18 15.98 -14.71
N LEU A 123 3.92 15.64 -14.41
CA LEU A 123 3.40 14.29 -14.52
C LEU A 123 2.66 14.01 -15.83
N LYS A 124 2.16 15.03 -16.55
CA LYS A 124 1.21 14.85 -17.66
C LYS A 124 1.70 13.94 -18.80
N ASN A 125 3.01 13.84 -18.99
CA ASN A 125 3.65 12.99 -20.00
C ASN A 125 4.07 11.60 -19.47
N LYS A 126 3.78 11.30 -18.20
CA LYS A 126 4.11 10.01 -17.58
C LYS A 126 3.03 8.97 -17.90
N PRO A 127 3.41 7.68 -17.99
CA PRO A 127 2.47 6.61 -18.36
C PRO A 127 1.40 6.35 -17.29
N TYR A 128 1.48 6.95 -16.11
CA TYR A 128 0.52 6.76 -15.02
C TYR A 128 -0.89 7.28 -15.40
N TRP A 129 -0.99 8.32 -16.23
CA TRP A 129 -2.28 8.90 -16.65
C TRP A 129 -2.99 8.09 -17.72
N THR A 130 -2.26 7.31 -18.53
CA THR A 130 -2.82 6.53 -19.63
C THR A 130 -3.09 5.08 -19.26
N ARG A 131 -2.62 4.63 -18.09
CA ARG A 131 -2.91 3.30 -17.54
C ARG A 131 -4.22 3.31 -16.77
N ASP A 132 -4.99 2.24 -16.91
CA ASP A 132 -6.15 2.01 -16.05
C ASP A 132 -5.67 1.84 -14.60
N PRO A 133 -6.48 2.28 -13.60
CA PRO A 133 -6.05 2.38 -12.21
C PRO A 133 -5.57 1.03 -11.62
N TYR A 134 -6.10 -0.11 -12.07
CA TYR A 134 -5.59 -1.45 -11.75
C TYR A 134 -6.19 -2.55 -12.66
N ILE A 135 -5.56 -3.75 -12.73
CA ILE A 135 -6.05 -4.90 -13.54
C ILE A 135 -6.83 -5.95 -12.73
N SER A 136 -6.68 -6.04 -11.40
CA SER A 136 -7.51 -6.94 -10.55
C SER A 136 -7.51 -6.57 -9.06
N MET A 137 -8.63 -6.09 -8.50
CA MET A 137 -8.78 -5.91 -7.05
C MET A 137 -9.05 -7.26 -6.37
N GLN A 138 -8.03 -8.13 -6.26
CA GLN A 138 -8.11 -9.24 -5.31
C GLN A 138 -7.62 -8.72 -3.96
N ALA A 139 -8.52 -8.66 -2.97
CA ALA A 139 -8.13 -8.35 -1.61
C ALA A 139 -7.20 -9.47 -1.10
N THR A 140 -5.92 -9.17 -1.00
CA THR A 140 -4.88 -10.09 -0.50
C THR A 140 -4.67 -9.96 1.01
N THR A 141 -5.53 -9.19 1.70
CA THR A 141 -5.47 -9.01 3.14
C THR A 141 -5.95 -10.28 3.87
N ALA A 142 -5.54 -10.46 5.12
CA ALA A 142 -6.01 -11.55 5.97
C ALA A 142 -7.55 -11.60 6.14
N GLU A 143 -8.24 -10.53 5.74
CA GLU A 143 -9.69 -10.36 5.86
C GLU A 143 -10.43 -10.45 4.52
N ASP A 144 -9.71 -10.71 3.41
CA ASP A 144 -10.26 -10.90 2.05
C ASP A 144 -11.17 -9.74 1.58
N LEU A 145 -11.03 -8.56 2.16
CA LEU A 145 -11.84 -7.38 1.88
C LEU A 145 -10.96 -6.12 1.78
N LEU A 146 -11.43 -5.18 0.96
CA LEU A 146 -10.82 -3.86 0.81
C LEU A 146 -11.18 -2.97 2.00
N ILE A 147 -10.34 -1.98 2.27
CA ILE A 147 -10.54 -1.01 3.35
C ILE A 147 -11.30 0.20 2.78
N GLY A 148 -12.36 0.61 3.48
CA GLY A 148 -13.13 1.80 3.19
C GLY A 148 -12.80 2.92 4.17
N ILE A 149 -12.43 4.08 3.61
CA ILE A 149 -12.24 5.33 4.34
C ILE A 149 -13.47 6.21 4.13
N SER A 150 -13.89 6.88 5.20
CA SER A 150 -14.97 7.87 5.11
C SER A 150 -14.37 9.23 4.78
N GLY A 151 -15.03 10.00 3.92
CA GLY A 151 -14.53 11.31 3.55
C GLY A 151 -15.44 12.11 2.63
N LYS A 152 -15.06 13.37 2.46
CA LYS A 152 -15.67 14.33 1.54
C LYS A 152 -14.62 14.78 0.55
N ILE A 153 -14.93 14.70 -0.74
CA ILE A 153 -14.03 15.09 -1.82
C ILE A 153 -14.71 16.18 -2.64
N THR A 154 -14.08 17.34 -2.71
CA THR A 154 -14.53 18.43 -3.60
C THR A 154 -13.71 18.41 -4.86
N ILE A 155 -14.38 18.29 -6.00
CA ILE A 155 -13.75 18.17 -7.32
C ILE A 155 -13.89 19.49 -8.06
N SER A 156 -12.78 19.95 -8.65
CA SER A 156 -12.72 21.13 -9.51
C SER A 156 -11.68 20.96 -10.61
N PRO A 157 -11.72 21.77 -11.68
CA PRO A 157 -10.57 21.93 -12.57
C PRO A 157 -9.28 22.29 -11.81
N ILE A 158 -8.11 21.97 -12.38
CA ILE A 158 -6.80 22.16 -11.73
C ILE A 158 -6.48 23.64 -11.50
N ASP A 159 -6.92 24.52 -12.39
CA ASP A 159 -6.78 25.97 -12.30
C ASP A 159 -8.09 26.68 -11.94
N ALA A 160 -8.95 25.98 -11.21
CA ALA A 160 -10.15 26.55 -10.61
C ALA A 160 -9.83 27.74 -9.70
N ASP A 161 -10.67 28.77 -9.81
CA ASP A 161 -10.78 29.85 -8.85
C ASP A 161 -12.02 29.67 -7.94
N ASP A 162 -12.23 30.61 -7.02
CA ASP A 162 -13.33 30.57 -6.05
C ASP A 162 -14.72 30.65 -6.70
N THR A 163 -14.82 30.97 -7.99
CA THR A 163 -16.08 31.04 -8.75
C THR A 163 -16.34 29.80 -9.61
N THR A 164 -15.38 28.89 -9.65
CA THR A 164 -15.40 27.74 -10.54
C THR A 164 -16.40 26.69 -10.04
N LEU A 165 -17.15 26.09 -10.97
CA LEU A 165 -18.10 25.03 -10.66
C LEU A 165 -17.38 23.83 -10.04
N SER A 166 -17.90 23.35 -8.92
CA SER A 166 -17.35 22.21 -8.18
C SER A 166 -18.44 21.21 -7.81
N CYS A 167 -18.03 19.95 -7.63
CA CYS A 167 -18.89 18.86 -7.20
C CYS A 167 -18.36 18.25 -5.91
N ILE A 168 -19.24 17.98 -4.95
CA ILE A 168 -18.87 17.35 -3.67
C ILE A 168 -19.33 15.89 -3.69
N ILE A 169 -18.39 14.98 -3.46
CA ILE A 169 -18.64 13.56 -3.24
C ILE A 169 -18.45 13.27 -1.76
N ALA A 170 -19.50 12.85 -1.06
CA ALA A 170 -19.42 12.38 0.32
C ALA A 170 -19.65 10.86 0.34
N SER A 171 -18.70 10.11 0.90
CA SER A 171 -18.76 8.64 0.90
C SER A 171 -18.14 8.05 2.15
N ASN A 172 -18.74 6.96 2.63
CA ASN A 172 -18.19 6.12 3.70
C ASN A 172 -17.31 4.99 3.15
N GLU A 173 -17.14 4.91 1.82
CA GLU A 173 -16.52 3.78 1.12
C GLU A 173 -15.51 4.23 0.05
N LEU A 174 -14.66 5.20 0.37
CA LEU A 174 -13.49 5.54 -0.44
C LEU A 174 -12.46 4.41 -0.29
N LEU A 175 -12.09 3.74 -1.38
CA LEU A 175 -11.25 2.55 -1.30
C LEU A 175 -9.79 2.93 -1.05
N TRP A 176 -9.25 2.44 0.06
CA TRP A 176 -7.88 2.69 0.50
C TRP A 176 -6.90 1.65 -0.02
N ASP A 177 -5.70 2.12 -0.39
CA ASP A 177 -4.53 1.31 -0.74
C ASP A 177 -4.82 0.13 -1.68
N THR A 178 -5.47 0.44 -2.79
CA THR A 178 -5.82 -0.55 -3.82
C THR A 178 -4.68 -0.84 -4.80
N GLY A 179 -3.50 -0.24 -4.58
CA GLY A 179 -2.42 -0.22 -5.56
C GLY A 179 -2.68 0.70 -6.77
N SER A 180 -3.75 1.51 -6.75
CA SER A 180 -4.00 2.50 -7.79
C SER A 180 -2.89 3.54 -7.80
N HIS A 181 -2.29 3.79 -8.96
CA HIS A 181 -1.20 4.77 -9.07
C HIS A 181 -1.69 6.18 -8.76
N ILE A 182 -2.90 6.52 -9.21
CA ILE A 182 -3.51 7.85 -9.08
C ILE A 182 -4.90 7.68 -8.50
N THR A 183 -5.39 8.69 -7.79
CA THR A 183 -6.77 8.68 -7.31
C THR A 183 -7.73 8.65 -8.50
N ALA A 184 -8.60 7.65 -8.54
CA ALA A 184 -9.59 7.47 -9.61
C ALA A 184 -10.99 7.71 -9.06
N ILE A 185 -11.79 8.48 -9.78
CA ILE A 185 -13.17 8.80 -9.43
C ILE A 185 -14.06 8.34 -10.58
N SER A 186 -15.05 7.53 -10.28
CA SER A 186 -15.99 7.08 -11.31
C SER A 186 -16.87 8.25 -11.77
N ARG A 187 -17.00 8.40 -13.09
CA ARG A 187 -17.71 9.54 -13.73
C ARG A 187 -19.16 9.64 -13.30
N ASP A 188 -19.82 8.54 -12.96
CA ASP A 188 -21.21 8.49 -12.52
C ASP A 188 -21.46 9.13 -11.14
N LEU A 189 -20.40 9.44 -10.39
CA LEU A 189 -20.50 10.21 -9.14
C LEU A 189 -20.52 11.73 -9.34
N ILE A 190 -20.34 12.20 -10.57
CA ILE A 190 -20.21 13.62 -10.89
C ILE A 190 -21.43 14.05 -11.68
N ASP A 191 -22.01 15.18 -11.29
CA ASP A 191 -23.17 15.71 -11.98
C ASP A 191 -22.82 16.14 -13.43
N SER A 192 -23.79 16.00 -14.33
CA SER A 192 -23.58 16.27 -15.75
C SER A 192 -23.13 17.71 -16.03
N LYS A 193 -23.53 18.70 -15.21
CA LYS A 193 -23.12 20.09 -15.42
C LYS A 193 -21.64 20.29 -15.12
N THR A 194 -21.15 19.68 -14.04
CA THR A 194 -19.72 19.70 -13.70
C THR A 194 -18.89 19.00 -14.79
N ILE A 195 -19.36 17.86 -15.29
CA ILE A 195 -18.70 17.17 -16.42
C ILE A 195 -18.69 18.05 -17.68
N GLU A 196 -19.83 18.60 -18.10
CA GLU A 196 -19.92 19.48 -19.27
C GLU A 196 -19.00 20.70 -19.13
N TYR A 197 -18.94 21.29 -17.94
CA TYR A 197 -18.08 22.41 -17.62
C TYR A 197 -16.59 22.05 -17.72
N MET A 198 -16.16 20.92 -17.16
CA MET A 198 -14.79 20.39 -17.30
C MET A 198 -14.45 20.02 -18.76
N HIS A 199 -15.45 19.64 -19.55
CA HIS A 199 -15.33 19.42 -20.99
C HIS A 199 -15.52 20.70 -21.84
N SER A 200 -15.41 21.89 -21.25
CA SER A 200 -15.29 23.15 -22.00
C SER A 200 -13.89 23.34 -22.59
N SER A 201 -13.78 24.16 -23.63
CA SER A 201 -12.52 24.40 -24.37
C SER A 201 -11.39 24.89 -23.48
N ASP A 202 -11.72 25.61 -22.40
CA ASP A 202 -10.76 26.26 -21.51
C ASP A 202 -9.93 25.22 -20.73
N TYR A 203 -10.51 24.04 -20.50
CA TYR A 203 -9.87 22.93 -19.78
C TYR A 203 -9.39 21.79 -20.69
N ALA A 204 -9.31 22.02 -22.00
CA ALA A 204 -8.90 21.00 -22.96
C ALA A 204 -7.54 20.36 -22.65
N THR A 205 -6.62 21.11 -22.02
CA THR A 205 -5.29 20.61 -21.63
C THR A 205 -5.30 19.55 -20.53
N TYR A 206 -6.41 19.40 -19.80
CA TYR A 206 -6.58 18.44 -18.72
C TYR A 206 -7.29 17.16 -19.16
N ARG A 207 -7.69 17.08 -20.44
CA ARG A 207 -8.28 15.89 -21.05
C ARG A 207 -7.21 14.91 -21.48
N LEU A 208 -7.48 13.63 -21.27
CA LEU A 208 -6.64 12.54 -21.70
C LEU A 208 -7.17 11.94 -23.02
N PRO A 209 -6.34 11.19 -23.78
CA PRO A 209 -6.72 10.67 -25.10
C PRO A 209 -7.94 9.74 -25.11
N ASP A 210 -8.29 9.20 -23.95
CA ASP A 210 -9.39 8.26 -23.74
C ASP A 210 -10.62 8.93 -23.11
N ASP A 211 -10.75 10.24 -23.31
CA ASP A 211 -11.83 11.11 -22.83
C ASP A 211 -11.94 11.23 -21.30
N SER A 212 -11.05 10.59 -20.54
CA SER A 212 -10.94 10.84 -19.10
C SER A 212 -10.37 12.23 -18.83
N PHE A 213 -10.65 12.74 -17.62
CA PHE A 213 -10.30 14.11 -17.24
C PHE A 213 -9.46 14.11 -15.97
N VAL A 214 -8.39 14.91 -15.94
CA VAL A 214 -7.59 15.12 -14.74
C VAL A 214 -8.08 16.37 -14.02
N CYS A 215 -8.45 16.21 -12.75
CA CYS A 215 -9.00 17.28 -11.93
C CYS A 215 -8.19 17.45 -10.65
N GLN A 216 -8.40 18.60 -10.02
CA GLN A 216 -8.04 18.81 -8.63
C GLN A 216 -9.14 18.20 -7.75
N ALA A 217 -8.73 17.57 -6.65
CA ALA A 217 -9.64 17.06 -5.63
C ALA A 217 -9.15 17.52 -4.24
N ASP A 218 -9.99 18.20 -3.48
CA ASP A 218 -9.75 18.51 -2.07
C ASP A 218 -10.41 17.41 -1.23
N ALA A 219 -9.59 16.56 -0.60
CA ALA A 219 -10.05 15.37 0.10
C ALA A 219 -9.92 15.54 1.62
N ILE A 220 -11.06 15.62 2.30
CA ILE A 220 -11.16 15.47 3.76
C ILE A 220 -11.45 14.03 4.08
N LEU A 221 -10.51 13.36 4.75
CA LEU A 221 -10.56 11.92 5.00
C LEU A 221 -10.46 11.62 6.49
N ALA A 222 -11.35 10.76 6.98
CA ALA A 222 -11.46 10.36 8.37
C ALA A 222 -10.59 9.12 8.67
N PHE A 223 -9.75 9.24 9.69
CA PHE A 223 -8.91 8.18 10.23
C PHE A 223 -9.23 7.96 11.72
N THR A 224 -8.64 6.92 12.33
CA THR A 224 -8.94 6.54 13.72
C THR A 224 -8.62 7.65 14.73
N ASN A 225 -7.53 8.39 14.53
CA ASN A 225 -7.07 9.41 15.48
C ASN A 225 -7.36 10.84 15.04
N THR A 226 -7.65 11.07 13.76
CA THR A 226 -7.74 12.42 13.20
C THR A 226 -8.45 12.40 11.86
N PHE A 227 -8.72 13.58 11.31
CA PHE A 227 -8.99 13.73 9.89
C PHE A 227 -7.87 14.57 9.27
N ILE A 228 -7.62 14.38 7.99
CA ILE A 228 -6.69 15.23 7.23
C ILE A 228 -7.44 15.86 6.07
N ASN A 229 -7.01 17.07 5.68
CA ASN A 229 -7.40 17.65 4.42
C ASN A 229 -6.20 17.67 3.49
N VAL A 230 -6.29 17.02 2.33
CA VAL A 230 -5.18 16.94 1.38
C VAL A 230 -5.70 17.29 -0.02
N PRO A 231 -5.14 18.33 -0.66
CA PRO A 231 -5.33 18.58 -2.08
C PRO A 231 -4.55 17.54 -2.89
N ILE A 232 -5.23 16.86 -3.80
CA ILE A 232 -4.67 15.78 -4.62
C ILE A 232 -5.04 15.98 -6.09
N LEU A 233 -4.31 15.31 -6.98
CA LEU A 233 -4.76 15.15 -8.36
C LEU A 233 -5.57 13.87 -8.47
N ALA A 234 -6.72 13.97 -9.12
CA ALA A 234 -7.59 12.83 -9.37
C ALA A 234 -7.91 12.71 -10.86
N ARG A 235 -8.26 11.50 -11.27
CA ARG A 235 -8.68 11.18 -12.62
C ARG A 235 -10.13 10.73 -12.62
N ILE A 236 -10.95 11.43 -13.40
CA ILE A 236 -12.34 11.06 -13.64
C ILE A 236 -12.37 10.05 -14.77
N ILE A 237 -12.86 8.83 -14.51
CA ILE A 237 -12.90 7.74 -15.48
C ILE A 237 -14.29 7.14 -15.60
N ASP A 238 -14.62 6.63 -16.78
CA ASP A 238 -15.88 5.94 -17.01
C ASP A 238 -16.00 4.66 -16.17
N LEU A 239 -17.25 4.33 -15.82
CA LEU A 239 -17.58 3.21 -14.95
C LEU A 239 -17.12 1.86 -15.52
N ASP A 240 -17.11 1.70 -16.85
CA ASP A 240 -16.66 0.48 -17.53
C ASP A 240 -15.15 0.23 -17.38
N ARG A 241 -14.38 1.30 -17.09
CA ARG A 241 -12.93 1.27 -16.85
C ARG A 241 -12.56 1.23 -15.37
N MET A 242 -13.53 1.44 -14.49
CA MET A 242 -13.33 1.19 -13.06
C MET A 242 -13.13 -0.32 -12.83
N PRO A 243 -12.21 -0.73 -11.93
CA PRO A 243 -12.07 -2.12 -11.53
C PRO A 243 -13.39 -2.71 -11.06
N ASN A 244 -13.74 -3.87 -11.60
CA ASN A 244 -15.03 -4.55 -11.38
C ASN A 244 -16.26 -3.68 -11.71
N ARG A 245 -16.13 -2.61 -12.51
CA ARG A 245 -17.19 -1.64 -12.79
C ARG A 245 -17.82 -1.04 -11.53
N ARG A 246 -17.02 -0.87 -10.48
CA ARG A 246 -17.47 -0.30 -9.22
C ARG A 246 -17.62 1.22 -9.37
N SER A 247 -18.80 1.73 -9.02
CA SER A 247 -19.01 3.17 -8.75
C SER A 247 -18.34 3.52 -7.42
N GLY A 248 -17.48 4.53 -7.42
CA GLY A 248 -16.69 4.87 -6.24
C GLY A 248 -15.45 5.70 -6.51
N VAL A 249 -14.68 5.87 -5.45
CA VAL A 249 -13.37 6.51 -5.48
C VAL A 249 -12.31 5.51 -5.02
N LEU A 250 -11.22 5.41 -5.79
CA LEU A 250 -10.02 4.67 -5.43
C LEU A 250 -8.96 5.68 -5.03
N LEU A 251 -8.51 5.65 -3.78
CA LEU A 251 -7.43 6.51 -3.30
C LEU A 251 -6.10 6.01 -3.88
N GLY A 252 -5.39 6.90 -4.56
CA GLY A 252 -4.15 6.59 -5.26
C GLY A 252 -2.90 6.72 -4.41
N GLN A 253 -1.81 6.12 -4.88
CA GLN A 253 -0.48 6.28 -4.28
C GLN A 253 0.06 7.70 -4.49
N LEU A 254 0.15 8.09 -5.76
CA LEU A 254 0.72 9.36 -6.17
C LEU A 254 -0.14 10.53 -5.68
N THR A 255 0.52 11.57 -5.17
CA THR A 255 -0.09 12.77 -4.59
C THR A 255 -0.92 12.55 -3.32
N PHE A 256 -1.11 11.30 -2.86
CA PHE A 256 -1.91 11.01 -1.69
C PHE A 256 -1.26 9.99 -0.74
N ILE A 257 -1.37 8.67 -0.94
CA ILE A 257 -0.86 7.71 0.07
C ILE A 257 0.66 7.88 0.29
N ASP A 258 1.42 8.20 -0.77
CA ASP A 258 2.87 8.45 -0.68
C ASP A 258 3.21 9.70 0.15
N SER A 259 2.26 10.61 0.37
CA SER A 259 2.46 11.80 1.22
C SER A 259 2.11 11.56 2.68
N LEU A 260 1.62 10.36 3.05
CA LEU A 260 1.18 10.05 4.40
C LEU A 260 2.22 9.20 5.15
N TYR A 261 2.44 9.57 6.41
CA TYR A 261 3.08 8.70 7.39
C TYR A 261 2.00 8.18 8.34
N TYR A 262 1.74 6.88 8.30
CA TYR A 262 0.62 6.27 9.03
C TYR A 262 0.99 4.91 9.61
N GLU A 263 0.18 4.46 10.57
CA GLU A 263 0.25 3.15 11.22
C GLU A 263 -1.09 2.43 11.02
N MET A 264 -1.04 1.16 10.61
CA MET A 264 -2.24 0.32 10.47
C MET A 264 -2.19 -0.84 11.46
N ALA A 265 -3.27 -1.03 12.20
CA ALA A 265 -3.45 -2.16 13.11
C ALA A 265 -4.67 -2.98 12.68
N PRO A 266 -4.49 -4.15 12.05
CA PRO A 266 -5.60 -5.01 11.65
C PRO A 266 -6.41 -5.48 12.86
N ARG A 267 -7.70 -5.74 12.66
CA ARG A 267 -8.63 -6.24 13.68
C ARG A 267 -8.13 -7.50 14.38
N ALA A 268 -7.53 -8.44 13.65
CA ALA A 268 -6.97 -9.65 14.24
C ALA A 268 -5.91 -9.35 15.32
N PHE A 269 -5.08 -8.33 15.09
CA PHE A 269 -4.07 -7.87 16.04
C PHE A 269 -4.73 -7.17 17.24
N LEU A 270 -5.68 -6.27 17.00
CA LEU A 270 -6.41 -5.56 18.06
C LEU A 270 -7.17 -6.52 18.98
N ARG A 271 -7.81 -7.55 18.42
CA ARG A 271 -8.49 -8.60 19.19
C ARG A 271 -7.53 -9.41 20.04
N ALA A 272 -6.33 -9.71 19.54
CA ALA A 272 -5.30 -10.39 20.32
C ALA A 272 -4.83 -9.55 21.52
N GLN A 273 -4.96 -8.23 21.46
CA GLN A 273 -4.71 -7.30 22.57
C GLN A 273 -5.93 -7.13 23.51
N GLY A 274 -7.04 -7.82 23.25
CA GLY A 274 -8.27 -7.72 24.04
C GLY A 274 -9.20 -6.57 23.64
N ILE A 275 -8.92 -5.87 22.53
CA ILE A 275 -9.78 -4.79 22.02
C ILE A 275 -10.93 -5.42 21.22
N ASN A 276 -12.17 -5.07 21.56
CA ASN A 276 -13.35 -5.57 20.87
C ASN A 276 -13.62 -4.77 19.59
N VAL A 277 -13.32 -5.36 18.44
CA VAL A 277 -13.55 -4.79 17.11
C VAL A 277 -14.51 -5.69 16.33
N SER A 278 -15.56 -5.11 15.76
CA SER A 278 -16.63 -5.80 15.03
C SER A 278 -16.13 -6.49 13.74
N GLU A 279 -16.87 -7.49 13.24
CA GLU A 279 -16.53 -8.25 12.03
C GLU A 279 -16.59 -7.42 10.73
N ASP A 280 -17.38 -6.34 10.72
CA ASP A 280 -17.56 -5.42 9.59
C ASP A 280 -16.52 -4.28 9.55
N MET A 281 -15.53 -4.34 10.45
CA MET A 281 -14.48 -3.33 10.60
C MET A 281 -13.12 -3.95 10.29
N TYR A 282 -12.26 -3.18 9.62
CA TYR A 282 -10.90 -3.59 9.30
C TYR A 282 -10.00 -3.59 10.55
N GLY A 283 -10.10 -2.55 11.37
CA GLY A 283 -9.13 -2.22 12.40
C GLY A 283 -8.81 -0.74 12.39
N GLU A 284 -7.66 -0.34 12.91
CA GLU A 284 -7.29 1.07 13.05
C GLU A 284 -6.34 1.53 11.94
N ILE A 285 -6.51 2.78 11.51
CA ILE A 285 -5.54 3.49 10.66
C ILE A 285 -5.29 4.83 11.33
N LYS A 286 -4.06 5.04 11.80
CA LYS A 286 -3.65 6.23 12.53
C LYS A 286 -2.66 7.04 11.71
N ILE A 287 -2.95 8.32 11.49
CA ILE A 287 -2.02 9.24 10.84
C ILE A 287 -1.01 9.75 11.87
N LYS A 288 0.27 9.65 11.52
CA LYS A 288 1.42 10.12 12.32
C LYS A 288 2.06 11.36 11.71
N GLY A 289 1.97 11.50 10.39
CA GLY A 289 2.52 12.61 9.62
C GLY A 289 1.82 12.72 8.27
N HIS A 290 1.85 13.90 7.65
CA HIS A 290 1.66 14.02 6.21
C HIS A 290 2.51 15.16 5.65
N ILE A 291 2.82 15.07 4.37
CA ILE A 291 3.38 16.17 3.60
C ILE A 291 2.20 16.99 3.08
N ASP A 292 2.11 18.24 3.51
CA ASP A 292 1.17 19.18 2.92
C ASP A 292 1.68 19.63 1.53
N THR A 293 0.78 20.12 0.70
CA THR A 293 1.01 20.70 -0.63
C THR A 293 2.05 21.82 -0.73
N ILE A 294 2.64 22.26 0.40
CA ILE A 294 3.76 23.21 0.47
C ILE A 294 5.12 22.49 0.68
N ASP A 295 5.15 21.15 0.61
CA ASP A 295 6.28 20.29 1.01
C ASP A 295 6.62 20.39 2.52
N ASP A 296 5.72 20.96 3.31
CA ASP A 296 5.87 21.04 4.76
C ASP A 296 5.38 19.73 5.41
N CYS A 297 6.24 19.11 6.21
CA CYS A 297 5.89 17.90 6.95
C CYS A 297 5.13 18.26 8.24
N VAL A 298 3.85 17.87 8.28
CA VAL A 298 2.95 18.08 9.42
C VAL A 298 2.88 16.79 10.24
N THR A 299 3.37 16.83 11.48
CA THR A 299 3.49 15.65 12.37
C THR A 299 2.67 15.74 13.66
N LYS A 300 1.87 16.79 13.84
CA LYS A 300 1.07 17.01 15.05
C LYS A 300 -0.40 16.68 14.76
N PHE A 301 -0.91 15.64 15.41
CA PHE A 301 -2.31 15.21 15.42
C PHE A 301 -2.74 14.88 16.84
#